data_AF-K1RZM2-F1
#
_entry.id   AF-K1RZM2-F1
#
_cell.length_a   1.000
_cell.length_b   1.000
_cell.length_c   1.000
_cell.angle_alpha   90.00
_cell.angle_beta   90.00
_cell.angle_gamma   90.00
#
_symmetry.space_group_name_H-M   'P 1'
#
loop_
_entity.id
_entity.type
_entity.pdbx_description
1 polymer ?
#
loop_
_entity_poly.entity_id
_entity_poly.type
_entity_poly.pdbx_seq_one_letter_code
_entity_poly.pdbx_strand_id
1 'polypeptide(L)'
;NIKVIHAGYDYGHNTHASVDHTYKVETKSKVPGKYMDISGNKATAYGLIAAAEKAGLRLFLGSYPITPATDILHELSKHKSLGVTTVQCEDEISGCATAIGASFAGALAATSTSGPGVCLKSEAMNLAVITELPLVVINVQRGGPSTGLPTKSEQTDLLQALFGRNGE
;
A
#
# COMPACT_ATOMS: atom_id res chain seq x y z
N ASN A 1 7.95 -30.97 -8.40
CA ASN A 1 8.35 -29.68 -9.03
C ASN A 1 9.27 -29.88 -10.22
N ILE A 2 10.52 -30.34 -10.07
CA ILE A 2 11.46 -30.50 -11.20
C ILE A 2 10.91 -31.43 -12.31
N LYS A 3 10.40 -32.62 -11.96
CA LYS A 3 9.79 -33.54 -12.93
C LYS A 3 8.61 -32.93 -13.71
N VAL A 4 7.81 -32.08 -13.06
CA VAL A 4 6.64 -31.43 -13.67
C VAL A 4 7.09 -30.34 -14.65
N ILE A 5 8.14 -29.59 -14.30
CA ILE A 5 8.75 -28.59 -15.21
C ILE A 5 9.28 -29.27 -16.47
N HIS A 6 10.02 -30.37 -16.33
CA HIS A 6 10.53 -31.11 -17.49
C HIS A 6 9.41 -31.67 -18.36
N ALA A 7 8.41 -32.34 -17.75
CA ALA A 7 7.28 -32.88 -18.51
C ALA A 7 6.51 -31.77 -19.26
N GLY A 8 6.32 -30.60 -18.65
CA GLY A 8 5.70 -29.44 -19.31
C GLY A 8 6.56 -28.83 -20.42
N TYR A 9 7.88 -28.75 -20.21
CA TYR A 9 8.83 -28.31 -21.24
C TYR A 9 8.80 -29.25 -22.44
N ASP A 10 8.90 -30.57 -22.21
CA ASP A 10 8.91 -31.59 -23.27
C ASP A 10 7.59 -31.57 -24.04
N TYR A 11 6.45 -31.49 -23.33
CA TYR A 11 5.13 -31.38 -23.95
C TYR A 11 5.01 -30.11 -24.81
N GLY A 12 5.42 -28.95 -24.30
CA GLY A 12 5.38 -27.68 -25.02
C GLY A 12 6.33 -27.66 -26.22
N HIS A 13 7.52 -28.23 -26.09
CA HIS A 13 8.50 -28.34 -27.16
C HIS A 13 7.98 -29.21 -28.32
N ASN A 14 7.33 -30.33 -28.01
CA ASN A 14 6.76 -31.23 -29.01
C ASN A 14 5.50 -30.67 -29.68
N THR A 15 4.64 -29.97 -28.91
CA THR A 15 3.37 -29.43 -29.42
C THR A 15 3.55 -28.12 -30.19
N HIS A 16 4.52 -27.28 -29.80
CA HIS A 16 4.79 -26.00 -30.46
C HIS A 16 5.70 -26.13 -31.69
N ALA A 17 6.23 -27.32 -32.00
CA ALA A 17 7.00 -27.57 -33.20
C ALA A 17 6.21 -27.33 -34.51
N SER A 18 4.87 -27.32 -34.43
CA SER A 18 3.96 -27.10 -35.57
C SER A 18 3.22 -25.76 -35.53
N VAL A 19 3.64 -24.80 -34.69
CA VAL A 19 2.97 -23.49 -34.56
C VAL A 19 3.75 -22.44 -35.36
N ASP A 20 3.10 -21.82 -36.34
CA ASP A 20 3.73 -20.87 -37.29
C ASP A 20 4.28 -19.59 -36.65
N HIS A 21 3.86 -19.25 -35.42
CA HIS A 21 4.23 -18.02 -34.73
C HIS A 21 4.69 -18.28 -33.29
N THR A 22 5.99 -18.53 -33.12
CA THR A 22 6.64 -18.57 -31.81
C THR A 22 7.28 -17.23 -31.46
N TYR A 23 6.97 -16.68 -30.29
CA TYR A 23 7.66 -15.51 -29.75
C TYR A 23 8.71 -15.93 -28.74
N LYS A 24 9.97 -15.56 -28.97
CA LYS A 24 11.03 -15.72 -27.98
C LYS A 24 11.05 -14.49 -27.08
N VAL A 25 10.74 -14.67 -25.81
CA VAL A 25 10.92 -13.62 -24.81
C VAL A 25 12.43 -13.47 -24.58
N GLU A 26 13.01 -12.44 -25.18
CA GLU A 26 14.44 -12.17 -25.02
C GLU A 26 14.74 -11.90 -23.55
N THR A 27 15.66 -12.70 -22.99
CA THR A 27 16.18 -12.43 -21.66
C THR A 27 17.15 -11.27 -21.80
N LYS A 28 16.81 -10.10 -21.24
CA LYS A 28 17.79 -9.01 -21.11
C LYS A 28 19.06 -9.56 -20.45
N SER A 29 20.23 -9.20 -20.95
CA SER A 29 21.50 -9.54 -20.31
C SER A 29 21.43 -9.11 -18.84
N LYS A 30 21.55 -10.09 -17.93
CA LYS A 30 21.56 -9.80 -16.49
C LYS A 30 22.80 -8.98 -16.20
N VAL A 31 22.62 -7.71 -15.89
CA VAL A 31 23.71 -6.88 -15.37
C VAL A 31 23.97 -7.33 -13.93
N PRO A 32 25.23 -7.55 -13.50
CA PRO A 32 25.53 -7.85 -12.10
C PRO A 32 25.06 -6.70 -11.19
N GLY A 33 24.29 -7.01 -10.15
CA GLY A 33 23.74 -6.01 -9.24
C GLY A 33 22.84 -6.61 -8.16
N LYS A 34 22.43 -5.78 -7.19
CA LYS A 34 21.40 -6.13 -6.20
C LYS A 34 20.05 -5.71 -6.75
N TYR A 35 19.20 -6.68 -7.06
CA TYR A 35 17.84 -6.45 -7.52
C TYR A 35 16.86 -6.86 -6.43
N MET A 36 15.77 -6.10 -6.31
CA MET A 36 14.69 -6.39 -5.38
C MET A 36 13.38 -6.46 -6.16
N ASP A 37 12.62 -7.51 -5.89
CA ASP A 37 11.22 -7.56 -6.29
C ASP A 37 10.39 -6.72 -5.31
N ILE A 38 9.67 -5.74 -5.86
CA ILE A 38 8.97 -4.73 -5.08
C ILE A 38 7.66 -4.33 -5.76
N SER A 39 6.57 -4.35 -4.98
CA SER A 39 5.27 -3.78 -5.36
C SER A 39 5.15 -2.34 -4.87
N GLY A 40 4.16 -1.61 -5.37
CA GLY A 40 3.88 -0.23 -4.90
C GLY A 40 3.66 -0.16 -3.39
N ASN A 41 2.80 -1.02 -2.84
CA ASN A 41 2.53 -1.07 -1.39
C ASN A 41 3.80 -1.36 -0.56
N LYS A 42 4.65 -2.29 -1.03
CA LYS A 42 5.92 -2.62 -0.37
C LYS A 42 6.91 -1.46 -0.43
N ALA A 43 6.97 -0.75 -1.55
CA ALA A 43 7.76 0.47 -1.70
C ALA A 43 7.28 1.58 -0.77
N THR A 44 5.97 1.79 -0.64
CA THR A 44 5.38 2.76 0.30
C THR A 44 5.74 2.43 1.74
N ALA A 45 5.66 1.15 2.15
CA ALA A 45 6.05 0.72 3.48
C ALA A 45 7.53 1.03 3.77
N TYR A 46 8.46 0.71 2.86
CA TYR A 46 9.87 1.06 3.03
C TYR A 46 10.12 2.57 3.00
N GLY A 47 9.37 3.32 2.19
CA GLY A 47 9.43 4.78 2.18
C GLY A 47 9.09 5.39 3.54
N LEU A 48 8.03 4.90 4.19
CA LEU A 48 7.63 5.33 5.53
C LEU A 48 8.70 4.99 6.58
N ILE A 49 9.27 3.79 6.52
CA ILE A 49 10.36 3.37 7.43
C ILE A 49 11.57 4.29 7.26
N ALA A 50 12.00 4.51 6.01
CA ALA A 50 13.13 5.39 5.72
C ALA A 50 12.87 6.84 6.16
N ALA A 51 11.64 7.34 5.98
CA ALA A 51 11.26 8.67 6.45
C ALA A 51 11.33 8.79 7.98
N ALA A 52 10.80 7.79 8.70
CA ALA A 52 10.84 7.77 10.16
C ALA A 52 12.28 7.71 10.69
N GLU A 53 13.11 6.83 10.10
CA GLU A 53 14.53 6.72 10.44
C GLU A 53 15.27 8.04 10.20
N LYS A 54 15.07 8.68 9.04
CA LYS A 54 15.69 9.97 8.71
C LYS A 54 15.22 11.11 9.62
N ALA A 55 13.98 11.07 10.08
CA ALA A 55 13.45 12.02 11.03
C ALA A 55 13.88 11.74 12.49
N GLY A 56 14.48 10.58 12.77
CA GLY A 56 14.78 10.14 14.14
C GLY A 56 13.53 9.84 14.97
N LEU A 57 12.41 9.51 14.31
CA LEU A 57 11.11 9.27 14.93
C LEU A 57 10.74 7.79 14.87
N ARG A 58 9.84 7.37 15.77
CA ARG A 58 9.16 6.08 15.62
C ARG A 58 8.07 6.17 14.56
N LEU A 59 7.89 5.11 13.78
CA LEU A 59 6.80 5.01 12.82
C LEU A 59 5.58 4.38 13.49
N PHE A 60 4.43 5.03 13.38
CA PHE A 60 3.14 4.47 13.79
C PHE A 60 2.20 4.37 12.60
N LEU A 61 1.57 3.20 12.42
CA LEU A 61 0.48 3.00 11.45
C LEU A 61 -0.79 2.54 12.17
N GLY A 62 -1.82 3.37 12.17
CA GLY A 62 -3.19 2.99 12.54
C GLY A 62 -4.01 2.71 11.29
N SER A 63 -4.54 1.50 11.11
CA SER A 63 -5.20 1.11 9.85
C SER A 63 -6.28 0.06 10.07
N TYR A 64 -7.34 0.17 9.28
CA TYR A 64 -8.31 -0.91 9.08
C TYR A 64 -8.01 -1.64 7.77
N PRO A 65 -8.10 -2.98 7.71
CA PRO A 65 -7.85 -3.74 6.49
C PRO A 65 -8.87 -3.42 5.37
N ILE A 66 -8.37 -2.90 4.24
CA ILE A 66 -9.16 -2.65 3.04
C ILE A 66 -8.33 -2.94 1.79
N THR A 67 -8.89 -3.66 0.81
CA THR A 67 -8.23 -3.88 -0.48
C THR A 67 -8.19 -2.57 -1.28
N PRO A 68 -7.07 -2.19 -1.91
CA PRO A 68 -5.77 -2.87 -1.99
C PRO A 68 -4.71 -2.39 -0.98
N ALA A 69 -5.08 -1.64 0.06
CA ALA A 69 -4.13 -1.00 0.99
C ALA A 69 -3.58 -1.91 2.09
N THR A 70 -4.25 -3.03 2.42
CA THR A 70 -3.86 -3.93 3.53
C THR A 70 -2.41 -4.42 3.47
N ASP A 71 -1.83 -4.56 2.27
CA ASP A 71 -0.45 -5.02 2.13
C ASP A 71 0.58 -4.07 2.77
N ILE A 72 0.25 -2.78 2.92
CA ILE A 72 1.10 -1.82 3.62
C ILE A 72 1.18 -2.18 5.11
N LEU A 73 0.03 -2.44 5.74
CA LEU A 73 -0.06 -2.92 7.13
C LEU A 73 0.71 -4.24 7.30
N HIS A 74 0.47 -5.21 6.40
CA HIS A 74 1.16 -6.49 6.43
C HIS A 74 2.67 -6.33 6.33
N GLU A 75 3.17 -5.51 5.40
CA GLU A 75 4.61 -5.31 5.25
C GLU A 75 5.21 -4.60 6.47
N LEU A 76 4.62 -3.49 6.93
CA LEU A 76 5.10 -2.75 8.10
C LEU A 76 5.11 -3.61 9.38
N SER A 77 4.14 -4.49 9.57
CA SER A 77 4.05 -5.36 10.75
C SER A 77 5.25 -6.31 10.91
N LYS A 78 5.97 -6.60 9.82
CA LYS A 78 7.18 -7.45 9.82
C LYS A 78 8.42 -6.71 10.33
N HIS A 79 8.39 -5.37 10.36
CA HIS A 79 9.57 -4.52 10.57
C HIS A 79 9.59 -3.85 11.96
N LYS A 80 9.03 -4.48 12.99
CA LYS A 80 9.00 -3.95 14.37
C LYS A 80 10.40 -3.60 14.91
N SER A 81 11.42 -4.34 14.50
CA SER A 81 12.82 -4.07 14.85
C SER A 81 13.34 -2.71 14.36
N LEU A 82 12.67 -2.09 13.40
CA LEU A 82 13.00 -0.76 12.85
C LEU A 82 12.19 0.35 13.51
N GLY A 83 11.63 0.12 14.71
CA GLY A 83 10.84 1.12 15.45
C GLY A 83 9.43 1.32 14.90
N VAL A 84 8.93 0.37 14.12
CA VAL A 84 7.57 0.39 13.54
C VAL A 84 6.56 -0.19 14.53
N THR A 85 5.51 0.59 14.79
CA THR A 85 4.32 0.14 15.51
C THR A 85 3.13 0.14 14.57
N THR A 86 2.46 -1.00 14.42
CA THR A 86 1.23 -1.12 13.63
C THR A 86 0.07 -1.51 14.52
N VAL A 87 -1.09 -0.87 14.33
CA VAL A 87 -2.35 -1.23 14.98
C VAL A 87 -3.38 -1.51 13.91
N GLN A 88 -3.91 -2.73 13.91
CA GLN A 88 -5.10 -3.07 13.15
C GLN A 88 -6.31 -2.63 13.98
N CYS A 89 -6.96 -1.56 13.54
CA CYS A 89 -8.13 -1.02 14.21
C CYS A 89 -9.41 -1.71 13.76
N GLU A 90 -10.49 -1.43 14.47
CA GLU A 90 -11.83 -1.96 14.26
C GLU A 90 -12.52 -1.37 13.02
N ASP A 91 -12.18 -0.13 12.66
CA ASP A 91 -12.73 0.59 11.51
C ASP A 91 -11.77 1.70 11.02
N GLU A 92 -12.16 2.38 9.95
CA GLU A 92 -11.35 3.48 9.40
C GLU A 92 -11.30 4.71 10.30
N ILE A 93 -12.32 4.97 11.12
CA ILE A 93 -12.39 6.12 12.03
C ILE A 93 -11.34 5.96 13.13
N SER A 94 -11.40 4.86 13.87
CA SER A 94 -10.42 4.44 14.87
C SER A 94 -9.00 4.34 14.30
N GLY A 95 -8.85 3.83 13.07
CA GLY A 95 -7.57 3.82 12.37
C GLY A 95 -6.94 5.20 12.17
N CYS A 96 -7.76 6.22 11.87
CA CYS A 96 -7.26 7.60 11.74
C CYS A 96 -7.05 8.25 13.10
N ALA A 97 -8.00 8.10 14.02
CA ALA A 97 -7.94 8.69 15.36
C ALA A 97 -6.71 8.22 16.15
N THR A 98 -6.38 6.92 16.08
CA THR A 98 -5.17 6.38 16.72
C THR A 98 -3.89 6.93 16.10
N ALA A 99 -3.85 7.12 14.78
CA ALA A 99 -2.72 7.75 14.10
C ALA A 99 -2.56 9.23 14.53
N ILE A 100 -3.65 9.98 14.64
CA ILE A 100 -3.62 11.35 15.18
C ILE A 100 -3.08 11.37 16.62
N GLY A 101 -3.54 10.45 17.46
CA GLY A 101 -3.00 10.30 18.82
C GLY A 101 -1.50 9.99 18.85
N ALA A 102 -1.02 9.14 17.94
CA ALA A 102 0.40 8.86 17.79
C ALA A 102 1.21 10.08 17.30
N SER A 103 0.62 10.89 16.40
CA SER A 103 1.21 12.15 15.95
C SER A 103 1.37 13.14 17.12
N PHE A 104 0.31 13.31 17.91
CA PHE A 104 0.35 14.13 19.13
C PHE A 104 1.42 13.64 20.13
N ALA A 105 1.63 12.32 20.22
CA ALA A 105 2.68 11.73 21.05
C ALA A 105 4.11 11.84 20.46
N GLY A 106 4.27 12.45 19.28
CA GLY A 106 5.56 12.71 18.65
C GLY A 106 6.07 11.61 17.70
N ALA A 107 5.22 10.67 17.28
CA ALA A 107 5.58 9.68 16.27
C ALA A 107 5.38 10.23 14.84
N LEU A 108 6.10 9.68 13.86
CA LEU A 108 5.71 9.80 12.47
C LEU A 108 4.47 8.92 12.28
N ALA A 109 3.30 9.54 12.26
CA ALA A 109 2.04 8.84 12.19
C ALA A 109 1.50 8.75 10.77
N ALA A 110 1.03 7.56 10.41
CA ALA A 110 0.39 7.27 9.14
C ALA A 110 -0.88 6.44 9.31
N THR A 111 -1.76 6.51 8.31
CA THR A 111 -2.91 5.61 8.14
C THR A 111 -3.03 5.24 6.66
N SER A 112 -3.42 3.99 6.37
CA SER A 112 -3.60 3.50 5.00
C SER A 112 -5.05 3.11 4.75
N THR A 113 -5.55 3.42 3.55
CA THR A 113 -6.95 3.22 3.17
C THR A 113 -7.14 3.20 1.65
N SER A 114 -8.39 3.04 1.20
CA SER A 114 -8.86 3.35 -0.16
C SER A 114 -10.10 4.26 -0.08
N GLY A 115 -10.68 4.64 -1.23
CA GLY A 115 -11.79 5.61 -1.37
C GLY A 115 -12.86 5.58 -0.28
N PRO A 116 -13.56 4.45 -0.03
CA PRO A 116 -14.59 4.37 1.02
C PRO A 116 -14.08 4.76 2.41
N GLY A 117 -12.87 4.35 2.74
CA GLY A 117 -12.26 4.68 4.00
C GLY A 117 -11.77 6.12 4.08
N VAL A 118 -11.40 6.76 2.96
CA VAL A 118 -11.16 8.22 2.93
C VAL A 118 -12.43 8.98 3.32
N CYS A 119 -13.61 8.54 2.86
CA CYS A 119 -14.89 9.14 3.27
C CYS A 119 -15.05 9.08 4.80
N LEU A 120 -14.83 7.91 5.40
CA LEU A 120 -14.98 7.70 6.84
C LEU A 120 -13.94 8.46 7.68
N LYS A 121 -12.72 8.65 7.14
CA LYS A 121 -11.63 9.36 7.83
C LYS A 121 -11.75 10.88 7.79
N SER A 122 -12.61 11.43 6.94
CA SER A 122 -12.70 12.88 6.66
C SER A 122 -12.82 13.75 7.91
N GLU A 123 -13.67 13.38 8.87
CA GLU A 123 -13.83 14.11 10.13
C GLU A 123 -12.53 14.15 10.95
N ALA A 124 -11.90 12.99 11.13
CA ALA A 124 -10.62 12.88 11.84
C ALA A 124 -9.48 13.61 11.10
N MET A 125 -9.46 13.57 9.77
CA MET A 125 -8.51 14.34 8.97
C MET A 125 -8.67 15.86 9.20
N ASN A 126 -9.91 16.35 9.29
CA ASN A 126 -10.18 17.76 9.61
C ASN A 126 -9.71 18.12 11.03
N LEU A 127 -9.83 17.19 11.99
CA LEU A 127 -9.26 17.35 13.33
C LEU A 127 -7.73 17.50 13.27
N ALA A 128 -7.03 16.67 12.49
CA ALA A 128 -5.58 16.79 12.32
C ALA A 128 -5.17 18.16 11.75
N VAL A 129 -5.96 18.68 10.79
CA VAL A 129 -5.72 20.01 10.21
C VAL A 129 -5.91 21.13 11.23
N ILE A 130 -7.03 21.16 11.96
CA ILE A 130 -7.30 22.26 12.92
C ILE A 130 -6.37 22.22 14.14
N THR A 131 -5.82 21.04 14.46
CA THR A 131 -4.84 20.86 15.54
C THR A 131 -3.40 20.95 15.08
N GLU A 132 -3.16 21.21 13.79
CA GLU A 132 -1.83 21.30 13.18
C GLU A 132 -0.95 20.05 13.41
N LEU A 133 -1.57 18.87 13.51
CA LEU A 133 -0.87 17.61 13.74
C LEU A 133 -0.41 16.98 12.42
N PRO A 134 0.88 16.63 12.27
CA PRO A 134 1.37 15.99 11.05
C PRO A 134 0.80 14.57 10.92
N LEU A 135 0.11 14.29 9.82
CA LEU A 135 -0.49 12.99 9.55
C LEU A 135 -0.29 12.61 8.07
N VAL A 136 0.21 11.41 7.81
CA VAL A 136 0.30 10.86 6.45
C VAL A 136 -0.89 9.93 6.18
N VAL A 137 -1.72 10.27 5.20
CA VAL A 137 -2.84 9.41 4.76
C VAL A 137 -2.48 8.79 3.41
N ILE A 138 -2.35 7.46 3.36
CA ILE A 138 -2.11 6.72 2.13
C ILE A 138 -3.46 6.29 1.55
N ASN A 139 -3.90 6.98 0.50
CA ASN A 139 -5.06 6.55 -0.30
C ASN A 139 -4.60 5.69 -1.49
N VAL A 140 -4.73 4.36 -1.36
CA VAL A 140 -4.49 3.43 -2.46
C VAL A 140 -5.79 3.31 -3.27
N GLN A 141 -5.91 4.16 -4.29
CA GLN A 141 -7.14 4.31 -5.07
C GLN A 141 -7.55 3.01 -5.79
N ARG A 142 -8.85 2.74 -5.77
CA ARG A 142 -9.51 1.61 -6.44
C ARG A 142 -10.80 2.09 -7.11
N GLY A 143 -11.40 1.25 -7.96
CA GLY A 143 -12.61 1.59 -8.68
C GLY A 143 -13.75 1.98 -7.75
N GLY A 144 -14.37 3.13 -7.99
CA GLY A 144 -15.53 3.66 -7.26
C GLY A 144 -16.82 3.64 -8.09
N PRO A 145 -17.90 4.33 -7.66
CA PRO A 145 -18.13 4.90 -6.32
C PRO A 145 -18.60 3.82 -5.31
N SER A 146 -18.72 4.20 -4.03
CA SER A 146 -19.11 3.29 -2.93
C SER A 146 -18.17 2.08 -2.87
N THR A 147 -18.68 0.85 -2.77
CA THR A 147 -17.84 -0.36 -2.81
C THR A 147 -17.03 -0.43 -4.10
N GLY A 148 -17.64 -0.01 -5.21
CA GLY A 148 -17.06 0.04 -6.54
C GLY A 148 -16.50 -1.31 -7.01
N LEU A 149 -15.28 -1.29 -7.53
CA LEU A 149 -14.56 -2.47 -8.04
C LEU A 149 -13.26 -2.65 -7.24
N PRO A 150 -13.29 -3.36 -6.08
CA PRO A 150 -12.17 -3.38 -5.14
C PRO A 150 -10.83 -3.86 -5.71
N THR A 151 -10.85 -4.66 -6.78
CA THR A 151 -9.68 -5.26 -7.42
C THR A 151 -9.29 -4.57 -8.73
N LYS A 152 -9.98 -3.49 -9.11
CA LYS A 152 -9.65 -2.67 -10.28
C LYS A 152 -9.11 -1.33 -9.84
N SER A 153 -8.07 -0.88 -10.54
CA SER A 153 -7.46 0.43 -10.32
C SER A 153 -8.29 1.51 -11.00
N GLU A 154 -8.45 2.63 -10.31
CA GLU A 154 -9.03 3.86 -10.86
C GLU A 154 -8.36 5.06 -10.16
N GLN A 155 -8.50 6.27 -10.71
CA GLN A 155 -7.88 7.50 -10.19
C GLN A 155 -8.95 8.58 -9.94
N THR A 156 -10.07 8.19 -9.32
CA THR A 156 -11.26 9.03 -9.15
C THR A 156 -11.33 9.80 -7.84
N ASP A 157 -10.41 9.56 -6.91
CA ASP A 157 -10.50 10.13 -5.56
C ASP A 157 -9.86 11.52 -5.46
N LEU A 158 -9.36 12.09 -6.57
CA LEU A 158 -8.61 13.35 -6.57
C LEU A 158 -9.42 14.50 -5.95
N LEU A 159 -10.67 14.70 -6.39
CA LEU A 159 -11.50 15.79 -5.87
C LEU A 159 -11.86 15.59 -4.39
N GLN A 160 -12.06 14.34 -3.97
CA GLN A 160 -12.30 14.03 -2.57
C GLN A 160 -11.06 14.30 -1.71
N ALA A 161 -9.86 14.01 -2.21
CA ALA A 161 -8.61 14.26 -1.50
C ALA A 161 -8.31 15.77 -1.36
N LEU A 162 -8.70 16.58 -2.36
CA LEU A 162 -8.49 18.02 -2.35
C LEU A 162 -9.56 18.79 -1.54
N PHE A 163 -10.83 18.39 -1.68
CA PHE A 163 -11.99 19.19 -1.22
C PHE A 163 -12.92 18.42 -0.27
N GLY A 164 -12.55 17.23 0.21
CA GLY A 164 -13.40 16.40 1.06
C GLY A 164 -13.58 16.89 2.50
N ARG A 165 -13.20 18.13 2.81
CA ARG A 165 -13.26 18.71 4.15
C ARG A 165 -14.57 19.46 4.39
N ASN A 166 -15.04 19.46 5.63
CA ASN A 166 -16.23 20.20 6.01
C ASN A 166 -15.91 21.69 6.14
N GLY A 167 -16.75 22.55 5.55
CA GLY A 167 -16.63 24.01 5.69
C GLY A 167 -15.68 24.68 4.69
N GLU A 168 -15.37 24.01 3.58
CA GLU A 168 -14.71 24.59 2.40
C GLU A 168 -15.68 24.75 1.22
#